data_AF-A0A3D4MYS5-F1
#
_entry.id   AF-A0A3D4MYS5-F1
#
_cell.length_a   1.000
_cell.length_b   1.000
_cell.length_c   1.000
_cell.angle_alpha   90.00
_cell.angle_beta   90.00
_cell.angle_gamma   90.00
#
_symmetry.space_group_name_H-M   'P 1'
#
loop_
_entity.id
_entity.type
_entity.pdbx_description
1 polymer ?
#
loop_
_entity_poly.entity_id
_entity_poly.type
_entity_poly.pdbx_seq_one_letter_code
_entity_poly.pdbx_strand_id
1 'polypeptide(L)'
;SRIAQIAANDGPARLTMLCGGTLCEGWACYISSLAGSKGFLTPLESYAEISSHRRMAARAVVDIKLHCGLFTLEEAAAYYREHAMMSSEAAHGEAVKNSLFPGGAMMYLYGVEGIERLRDTVAEQQGDAFSLKRFHDEFLSYGTVPVARIAREMLDQS
;
A
#
# COMPACT_ATOMS: atom_id res chain seq x y z
N SER A 1 4.86 -25.05 10.40
CA SER A 1 3.51 -25.04 9.80
C SER A 1 3.64 -25.37 8.32
N ARG A 2 2.67 -26.08 7.71
CA ARG A 2 2.64 -26.40 6.27
C ARG A 2 2.68 -25.14 5.38
N ILE A 3 2.29 -23.99 5.94
CA ILE A 3 2.42 -22.64 5.33
C ILE A 3 3.89 -22.18 5.26
N ALA A 4 4.73 -22.55 6.22
CA ALA A 4 6.15 -22.17 6.25
C ALA A 4 6.99 -22.93 5.20
N GLN A 5 6.55 -24.12 4.77
CA GLN A 5 7.26 -24.93 3.77
C GLN A 5 7.05 -24.44 2.32
N ILE A 6 6.02 -23.63 2.06
CA ILE A 6 5.74 -23.07 0.73
C ILE A 6 6.58 -21.80 0.47
N ALA A 7 7.00 -21.09 1.52
CA ALA A 7 7.63 -19.77 1.40
C ALA A 7 9.16 -19.78 1.19
N ALA A 8 9.80 -20.97 1.21
CA ALA A 8 11.21 -21.23 0.91
C ALA A 8 12.18 -20.06 1.21
N ASN A 9 12.15 -19.54 2.45
CA ASN A 9 13.21 -18.65 2.95
C ASN A 9 13.15 -18.58 4.48
N ASP A 10 14.09 -19.26 5.12
CA ASP A 10 14.26 -19.34 6.57
C ASP A 10 14.83 -18.02 7.13
N GLY A 11 13.98 -16.99 7.24
CA GLY A 11 14.32 -15.74 7.90
C GLY A 11 13.11 -15.13 8.61
N PRO A 12 13.20 -14.79 9.92
CA PRO A 12 12.14 -14.08 10.64
C PRO A 12 11.72 -12.77 9.93
N ALA A 13 12.63 -12.17 9.16
CA ALA A 13 12.41 -10.96 8.38
C ALA A 13 11.26 -11.05 7.36
N ARG A 14 11.00 -12.23 6.75
CA ARG A 14 9.87 -12.37 5.81
C ARG A 14 8.53 -12.48 6.51
N LEU A 15 8.49 -13.02 7.73
CA LEU A 15 7.28 -13.04 8.55
C LEU A 15 6.98 -11.63 9.09
N THR A 16 7.98 -10.89 9.58
CA THR A 16 7.79 -9.50 10.00
C THR A 16 7.44 -8.55 8.86
N MET A 17 7.97 -8.77 7.65
CA MET A 17 7.58 -8.01 6.45
C MET A 17 6.07 -8.11 6.15
N LEU A 18 5.47 -9.29 6.33
CA LEU A 18 4.03 -9.50 6.18
C LEU A 18 3.23 -8.90 7.35
N CYS A 19 3.82 -8.83 8.54
CA CYS A 19 3.16 -8.27 9.72
C CYS A 19 3.09 -6.74 9.73
N GLY A 20 3.91 -6.03 8.96
CA GLY A 20 3.93 -4.56 8.90
C GLY A 20 3.66 -3.96 7.52
N GLY A 21 3.49 -4.79 6.48
CA GLY A 21 3.51 -4.34 5.08
C GLY A 21 2.50 -3.24 4.76
N THR A 22 1.28 -3.30 5.31
CA THR A 22 0.29 -2.22 5.10
C THR A 22 0.72 -0.89 5.70
N LEU A 23 1.44 -0.90 6.83
CA LEU A 23 1.94 0.34 7.42
C LEU A 23 3.15 0.83 6.63
N CYS A 24 4.14 -0.02 6.37
CA CYS A 24 5.35 0.39 5.67
C CYS A 24 5.06 0.93 4.26
N GLU A 25 4.32 0.16 3.46
CA GLU A 25 3.99 0.54 2.08
C GLU A 25 2.91 1.63 2.06
N GLY A 26 1.90 1.52 2.93
CA GLY A 26 0.81 2.49 3.01
C GLY A 26 1.25 3.88 3.49
N TRP A 27 2.10 3.95 4.50
CA TRP A 27 2.58 5.22 5.07
C TRP A 27 3.35 6.06 4.05
N ALA A 28 4.26 5.44 3.30
CA ALA A 28 5.07 6.14 2.30
C ALA A 28 4.20 6.76 1.19
N CYS A 29 3.19 6.02 0.73
CA CYS A 29 2.24 6.49 -0.26
C CYS A 29 1.32 7.58 0.32
N TYR A 30 0.77 7.35 1.51
CA TYR A 30 -0.07 8.31 2.22
C TYR A 30 0.62 9.67 2.42
N ILE A 31 1.88 9.68 2.86
CA ILE A 31 2.64 10.92 3.05
C ILE A 31 2.92 11.62 1.71
N SER A 32 3.15 10.87 0.65
CA SER A 32 3.36 11.44 -0.69
C SER A 32 2.11 12.18 -1.17
N SER A 33 0.93 11.58 -1.02
CA SER A 33 -0.35 12.21 -1.36
C SER A 33 -0.69 13.39 -0.46
N LEU A 34 -0.40 13.26 0.83
CA LEU A 34 -0.57 14.37 1.78
C LEU A 34 0.33 15.55 1.40
N ALA A 35 1.60 15.31 1.06
CA ALA A 35 2.52 16.35 0.61
C ALA A 35 2.00 17.06 -0.65
N GLY A 36 1.46 16.31 -1.60
CA GLY A 36 0.76 16.85 -2.78
C GLY A 36 -0.40 17.77 -2.39
N SER A 37 -1.29 17.30 -1.52
CA SER A 37 -2.45 18.09 -1.06
C SER A 37 -2.09 19.39 -0.32
N LYS A 38 -0.89 19.45 0.26
CA LYS A 38 -0.36 20.62 0.98
C LYS A 38 0.48 21.54 0.09
N GLY A 39 0.61 21.24 -1.20
CA GLY A 39 1.33 22.07 -2.16
C GLY A 39 2.86 21.96 -2.07
N PHE A 40 3.39 20.89 -1.47
CA PHE A 40 4.84 20.67 -1.39
C PHE A 40 5.44 20.12 -2.68
N LEU A 41 4.63 19.53 -3.56
CA LEU A 41 5.08 18.93 -4.80
C LEU A 41 5.05 19.95 -5.94
N THR A 42 6.13 20.01 -6.71
CA THR A 42 6.13 20.68 -8.02
C THR A 42 5.14 20.01 -8.97
N PRO A 43 4.78 20.64 -10.11
CA PRO A 43 3.91 20.00 -11.10
C PRO A 43 4.44 18.66 -11.62
N LEU A 44 5.78 18.53 -11.79
CA LEU A 44 6.40 17.29 -12.24
C LEU A 44 6.35 16.20 -11.16
N GLU A 45 6.59 16.55 -9.91
CA GLU A 45 6.50 15.61 -8.78
C GLU A 45 5.05 15.17 -8.54
N SER A 46 4.08 16.08 -8.69
CA SER A 46 2.65 15.74 -8.64
C SER A 46 2.27 14.75 -9.74
N TYR A 47 2.78 14.95 -10.96
CA TYR A 47 2.58 13.99 -12.05
C TYR A 47 3.21 12.62 -11.73
N ALA A 48 4.41 12.59 -11.14
CA ALA A 48 5.08 11.36 -10.75
C ALA A 48 4.35 10.61 -9.63
N GLU A 49 3.77 11.33 -8.68
CA GLU A 49 2.93 10.78 -7.60
C GLU A 49 1.67 10.11 -8.18
N ILE A 50 0.93 10.82 -9.04
CA ILE A 50 -0.27 10.29 -9.72
C ILE A 50 0.07 9.08 -10.60
N SER A 51 1.21 9.12 -11.31
CA SER A 51 1.69 8.00 -12.12
C SER A 51 2.02 6.77 -11.25
N SER A 52 2.59 7.00 -10.05
CA SER A 52 2.85 5.95 -9.07
C SER A 52 1.55 5.34 -8.53
N HIS A 53 0.55 6.17 -8.23
CA HIS A 53 -0.80 5.73 -7.83
C HIS A 53 -1.46 4.86 -8.88
N ARG A 54 -1.41 5.29 -10.14
CA ARG A 54 -1.91 4.51 -11.27
C ARG A 54 -1.22 3.14 -11.38
N ARG A 55 0.10 3.09 -11.21
CA ARG A 55 0.85 1.83 -11.19
C ARG A 55 0.40 0.92 -10.04
N MET A 56 0.22 1.46 -8.84
CA MET A 56 -0.24 0.68 -7.67
C MET A 56 -1.64 0.12 -7.88
N ALA A 57 -2.57 0.91 -8.41
CA ALA A 57 -3.91 0.44 -8.76
C ALA A 57 -3.86 -0.69 -9.81
N ALA A 58 -3.01 -0.55 -10.83
CA ALA A 58 -2.81 -1.60 -11.81
C ALA A 58 -2.24 -2.88 -11.17
N ARG A 59 -1.28 -2.75 -10.24
CA ARG A 59 -0.68 -3.89 -9.53
C ARG A 59 -1.72 -4.65 -8.70
N ALA A 60 -2.64 -3.96 -8.04
CA ALA A 60 -3.71 -4.58 -7.29
C ALA A 60 -4.65 -5.41 -8.17
N VAL A 61 -5.06 -4.87 -9.33
CA VAL A 61 -5.88 -5.62 -10.29
C VAL A 61 -5.15 -6.85 -10.82
N VAL A 62 -3.88 -6.68 -11.20
CA VAL A 62 -3.04 -7.77 -11.71
C VAL A 62 -2.80 -8.83 -10.63
N ASP A 63 -2.62 -8.45 -9.37
CA ASP A 63 -2.43 -9.37 -8.25
C ASP A 63 -3.64 -10.29 -8.09
N ILE A 64 -4.84 -9.72 -8.00
CA ILE A 64 -6.09 -10.50 -7.90
C ILE A 64 -6.23 -11.41 -9.12
N LYS A 65 -6.06 -10.88 -10.34
CA LYS A 65 -6.28 -11.66 -11.55
C LYS A 65 -5.26 -12.78 -11.75
N LEU A 66 -3.98 -12.54 -11.48
CA LEU A 66 -2.95 -13.59 -11.55
C LEU A 66 -3.22 -14.70 -10.53
N HIS A 67 -3.45 -14.34 -9.27
CA HIS A 67 -3.58 -15.32 -8.18
C HIS A 67 -4.93 -16.01 -8.15
N CYS A 68 -5.95 -15.47 -8.83
CA CYS A 68 -7.21 -16.17 -9.12
C CYS A 68 -7.18 -16.96 -10.45
N GLY A 69 -6.04 -17.01 -11.16
CA GLY A 69 -5.90 -17.74 -12.42
C GLY A 69 -6.67 -17.13 -13.60
N LEU A 70 -7.03 -15.85 -13.51
CA LEU A 70 -7.76 -15.11 -14.55
C LEU A 70 -6.83 -14.44 -15.56
N PHE A 71 -5.55 -14.26 -15.22
CA PHE A 71 -4.52 -13.74 -16.12
C PHE A 71 -3.34 -14.71 -16.23
N THR A 72 -2.77 -14.82 -17.43
CA THR A 72 -1.39 -15.29 -17.63
C THR A 72 -0.38 -14.18 -17.31
N LEU A 73 0.91 -14.52 -17.26
CA LEU A 73 1.97 -13.52 -17.10
C LEU A 73 2.02 -12.52 -18.26
N GLU A 74 1.75 -12.98 -19.48
CA GLU A 74 1.72 -12.13 -20.68
C GLU A 74 0.54 -11.16 -20.66
N GLU A 75 -0.63 -11.62 -20.21
CA GLU A 75 -1.83 -10.78 -20.02
C GLU A 75 -1.63 -9.75 -18.92
N ALA A 76 -0.99 -10.14 -17.80
CA ALA A 76 -0.59 -9.21 -16.75
C ALA A 76 0.39 -8.14 -17.26
N ALA A 77 1.40 -8.54 -18.04
CA ALA A 77 2.33 -7.59 -18.65
C ALA A 77 1.62 -6.67 -19.66
N ALA A 78 0.68 -7.19 -20.45
CA ALA A 78 -0.14 -6.37 -21.35
C ALA A 78 -0.96 -5.33 -20.57
N TYR A 79 -1.57 -5.75 -19.46
CA TYR A 79 -2.33 -4.87 -18.58
C TYR A 79 -1.46 -3.72 -18.03
N TYR A 80 -0.21 -3.98 -17.62
CA TYR A 80 0.70 -2.91 -17.17
C TYR A 80 1.10 -1.94 -18.29
N ARG A 81 1.28 -2.41 -19.52
CA ARG A 81 1.57 -1.50 -20.65
C ARG A 81 0.40 -0.55 -20.89
N GLU A 82 -0.82 -1.10 -20.95
CA GLU A 82 -2.03 -0.34 -21.23
C GLU A 82 -2.40 0.59 -20.07
N HIS A 83 -2.45 0.06 -18.85
CA HIS A 83 -3.00 0.75 -17.69
C HIS A 83 -1.97 1.41 -16.78
N ALA A 84 -0.67 1.13 -16.93
CA ALA A 84 0.40 1.79 -16.17
C ALA A 84 1.47 2.46 -17.05
N MET A 85 1.29 2.48 -18.39
CA MET A 85 2.21 3.11 -19.35
C MET A 85 3.67 2.64 -19.18
N MET A 86 3.85 1.37 -18.84
CA MET A 86 5.19 0.78 -18.68
C MET A 86 5.74 0.32 -20.03
N SER A 87 7.07 0.35 -20.20
CA SER A 87 7.72 -0.29 -21.35
C SER A 87 7.48 -1.81 -21.32
N SER A 88 7.69 -2.49 -22.43
CA SER A 88 7.50 -3.94 -22.51
C SER A 88 8.37 -4.70 -21.51
N GLU A 89 9.62 -4.29 -21.35
CA GLU A 89 10.58 -4.91 -20.45
C GLU A 89 10.18 -4.67 -18.99
N ALA A 90 9.82 -3.42 -18.65
CA ALA A 90 9.40 -3.05 -17.31
C ALA A 90 8.08 -3.76 -16.93
N ALA A 91 7.11 -3.82 -17.85
CA ALA A 91 5.82 -4.46 -17.63
C ALA A 91 5.96 -5.96 -17.39
N HIS A 92 6.84 -6.64 -18.14
CA HIS A 92 7.12 -8.05 -17.93
C HIS A 92 7.79 -8.29 -16.58
N GLY A 93 8.82 -7.50 -16.24
CA GLY A 93 9.47 -7.58 -14.92
C GLY A 93 8.50 -7.34 -13.76
N GLU A 94 7.57 -6.39 -13.90
CA GLU A 94 6.54 -6.12 -12.90
C GLU A 94 5.55 -7.27 -12.77
N ALA A 95 5.11 -7.87 -13.88
CA ALA A 95 4.23 -9.04 -13.87
C ALA A 95 4.89 -10.25 -13.19
N VAL A 96 6.16 -10.52 -13.49
CA VAL A 96 6.95 -11.57 -12.82
C VAL A 96 7.07 -11.26 -11.33
N LYS A 97 7.42 -10.04 -10.94
CA LYS A 97 7.53 -9.68 -9.51
C LYS A 97 6.19 -9.85 -8.78
N ASN A 98 5.08 -9.48 -9.42
CA ASN A 98 3.75 -9.57 -8.82
C ASN A 98 3.26 -11.02 -8.66
N SER A 99 3.68 -11.93 -9.54
CA SER A 99 3.33 -13.36 -9.42
C SER A 99 4.07 -14.06 -8.27
N LEU A 100 5.17 -13.50 -7.76
CA LEU A 100 5.94 -14.09 -6.66
C LEU A 100 5.28 -13.91 -5.28
N PHE A 101 4.45 -12.88 -5.10
CA PHE A 101 3.96 -12.46 -3.79
C PHE A 101 2.45 -12.18 -3.80
N PRO A 102 1.60 -13.21 -3.62
CA PRO A 102 0.15 -13.04 -3.57
C PRO A 102 -0.27 -12.07 -2.46
N GLY A 103 -1.10 -11.09 -2.81
CA GLY A 103 -1.59 -10.06 -1.89
C GLY A 103 -0.58 -8.96 -1.59
N GLY A 104 0.66 -9.04 -2.10
CA GLY A 104 1.70 -8.04 -1.82
C GLY A 104 1.35 -6.67 -2.41
N ALA A 105 0.79 -6.63 -3.62
CA ALA A 105 0.35 -5.37 -4.22
C ALA A 105 -0.83 -4.72 -3.49
N MET A 106 -1.68 -5.53 -2.85
CA MET A 106 -2.86 -5.04 -2.14
C MET A 106 -2.48 -4.26 -0.86
N MET A 107 -1.29 -4.52 -0.30
CA MET A 107 -0.84 -3.86 0.94
C MET A 107 -0.69 -2.35 0.78
N TYR A 108 -0.31 -1.86 -0.40
CA TYR A 108 -0.23 -0.43 -0.70
C TYR A 108 -1.60 0.23 -0.59
N LEU A 109 -2.60 -0.32 -1.29
CA LEU A 109 -3.94 0.25 -1.33
C LEU A 109 -4.63 0.20 0.02
N TYR A 110 -4.64 -0.97 0.67
CA TYR A 110 -5.25 -1.11 2.00
C TYR A 110 -4.50 -0.32 3.08
N GLY A 111 -3.19 -0.15 2.91
CA GLY A 111 -2.40 0.70 3.78
C GLY A 111 -2.83 2.16 3.71
N VAL A 112 -2.84 2.73 2.50
CA VAL A 112 -3.27 4.13 2.28
C VAL A 112 -4.72 4.33 2.71
N GLU A 113 -5.64 3.51 2.19
CA GLU A 113 -7.07 3.63 2.51
C GLU A 113 -7.32 3.50 4.02
N GLY A 114 -6.64 2.56 4.68
CA GLY A 114 -6.77 2.36 6.11
C GLY A 114 -6.31 3.57 6.92
N ILE A 115 -5.21 4.21 6.53
CA ILE A 115 -4.68 5.40 7.22
C ILE A 115 -5.62 6.59 7.00
N GLU A 116 -6.09 6.79 5.77
CA GLU A 116 -7.01 7.89 5.43
C GLU A 116 -8.34 7.74 6.17
N ARG A 117 -8.95 6.56 6.14
CA ARG A 117 -10.20 6.29 6.85
C ARG A 117 -10.06 6.47 8.35
N LEU A 118 -8.96 6.01 8.94
CA LEU A 118 -8.69 6.20 10.36
C LEU A 118 -8.54 7.69 10.69
N ARG A 119 -7.75 8.43 9.91
CA ARG A 119 -7.58 9.87 10.08
C ARG A 119 -8.92 10.60 10.02
N ASP A 120 -9.73 10.29 9.02
CA ASP A 120 -11.00 10.98 8.80
C ASP A 120 -11.98 10.67 9.94
N THR A 121 -12.02 9.40 10.40
CA THR A 121 -12.82 9.00 11.58
C THR A 121 -12.38 9.75 12.85
N VAL A 122 -11.07 9.82 13.12
CA VAL A 122 -10.54 10.53 14.30
C VAL A 122 -10.79 12.03 14.19
N ALA A 123 -10.69 12.61 12.99
CA ALA A 123 -10.98 14.02 12.74
C ALA A 123 -12.45 14.34 12.99
N GLU A 124 -13.37 13.47 12.55
CA GLU A 124 -14.80 13.60 12.81
C GLU A 124 -15.12 13.53 14.31
N GLN A 125 -14.50 12.61 15.05
CA GLN A 125 -14.70 12.46 16.49
C GLN A 125 -14.16 13.66 17.30
N GLN A 126 -13.01 14.22 16.90
CA GLN A 126 -12.37 15.31 17.62
C GLN A 126 -12.87 16.71 17.19
N GLY A 127 -13.50 16.83 16.02
CA GLY A 127 -13.98 18.09 15.48
C GLY A 127 -12.89 19.17 15.46
N ASP A 128 -13.18 20.35 16.02
CA ASP A 128 -12.23 21.47 16.09
C ASP A 128 -10.97 21.17 16.92
N ALA A 129 -11.01 20.16 17.78
CA ALA A 129 -9.84 19.72 18.55
C ALA A 129 -8.90 18.83 17.74
N PHE A 130 -9.24 18.46 16.50
CA PHE A 130 -8.39 17.61 15.67
C PHE A 130 -7.05 18.27 15.34
N SER A 131 -5.97 17.49 15.40
CA SER A 131 -4.65 17.91 14.97
C SER A 131 -3.98 16.82 14.18
N LEU A 132 -3.70 17.10 12.91
CA LEU A 132 -3.01 16.17 12.01
C LEU A 132 -1.65 15.74 12.58
N LYS A 133 -0.92 16.67 13.23
CA LYS A 133 0.35 16.37 13.88
C LYS A 133 0.17 15.35 15.02
N ARG A 134 -0.78 15.59 15.94
CA ARG A 134 -1.04 14.67 17.06
C ARG A 134 -1.48 13.31 16.56
N PHE A 135 -2.33 13.27 15.54
CA PHE A 135 -2.73 12.04 14.87
C PHE A 135 -1.51 11.25 14.34
N HIS A 136 -0.58 11.90 13.63
CA HIS A 136 0.62 11.23 13.12
C HIS A 136 1.57 10.78 14.23
N ASP A 137 1.77 11.61 15.25
CA ASP A 137 2.62 11.25 16.40
C ASP A 137 2.09 9.99 17.10
N GLU A 138 0.78 9.93 17.33
CA GLU A 138 0.11 8.77 17.94
C GLU A 138 0.15 7.55 17.01
N PHE A 139 -0.26 7.70 15.75
CA PHE A 139 -0.27 6.62 14.77
C PHE A 139 1.10 5.94 14.63
N LEU A 140 2.18 6.72 14.59
CA LEU A 140 3.55 6.19 14.47
C LEU A 140 4.09 5.60 15.78
N SER A 141 3.52 5.96 16.93
CA SER A 141 3.98 5.46 18.24
C SER A 141 3.78 3.95 18.41
N TYR A 142 2.83 3.36 17.67
CA TYR A 142 2.56 1.92 17.66
C TYR A 142 3.60 1.09 16.88
N GLY A 143 4.53 1.74 16.16
CA GLY A 143 5.58 1.07 15.40
C GLY A 143 5.08 0.31 14.18
N THR A 144 5.82 -0.71 13.75
CA THR A 144 5.57 -1.43 12.49
C THR A 144 4.56 -2.57 12.67
N VAL A 145 3.28 -2.20 12.82
CA VAL A 145 2.15 -3.14 12.96
C VAL A 145 1.10 -2.89 11.86
N PRO A 146 0.16 -3.83 11.59
CA PRO A 146 -0.84 -3.61 10.55
C PRO A 146 -1.73 -2.39 10.85
N VAL A 147 -2.07 -1.61 9.82
CA VAL A 147 -2.89 -0.39 9.97
C VAL A 147 -4.22 -0.69 10.65
N ALA A 148 -4.85 -1.82 10.33
CA ALA A 148 -6.10 -2.24 10.96
C ALA A 148 -5.98 -2.52 12.48
N ARG A 149 -4.79 -2.87 12.97
CA ARG A 149 -4.54 -3.03 14.42
C ARG A 149 -4.38 -1.68 15.10
N ILE A 150 -3.64 -0.76 14.50
CA ILE A 150 -3.49 0.62 15.00
C ILE A 150 -4.85 1.30 15.05
N ALA A 151 -5.63 1.18 13.97
CA ALA A 151 -6.96 1.76 13.89
C ALA A 151 -7.87 1.30 15.03
N ARG A 152 -7.82 0.02 15.38
CA ARG A 152 -8.58 -0.51 16.51
C ARG A 152 -8.12 0.13 17.83
N GLU A 153 -6.82 0.16 18.07
CA GLU A 153 -6.26 0.68 19.31
C GLU A 153 -6.58 2.18 19.51
N MET A 154 -6.43 3.00 18.46
CA MET A 154 -6.74 4.43 18.53
C MET A 154 -8.24 4.70 18.72
N LEU A 155 -9.12 3.91 18.08
CA LEU A 155 -10.57 4.09 18.18
C LEU A 155 -11.16 3.52 19.47
N ASP A 156 -10.56 2.47 20.04
CA ASP A 156 -11.01 1.89 21.32
C ASP A 156 -10.63 2.77 22.53
N GLN A 157 -9.63 3.66 22.38
CA GLN A 157 -9.22 4.65 23.38
C GLN A 157 -10.01 5.97 23.33
N SER A 158 -10.90 6.14 22.34
CA SER A 158 -11.66 7.37 22.06
C SER A 158 -13.03 7.42 22.73
#